data_AF-A0A538KV43-F1
#
_entry.id   AF-A0A538KV43-F1
#
_cell.length_a   1.000
_cell.length_b   1.000
_cell.length_c   1.000
_cell.angle_alpha   90.00
_cell.angle_beta   90.00
_cell.angle_gamma   90.00
#
_symmetry.space_group_name_H-M   'P 1'
#
loop_
_entity.id
_entity.type
_entity.pdbx_description
1 polymer ?
#
loop_
_entity_poly.entity_id
_entity_poly.type
_entity_poly.pdbx_seq_one_letter_code
_entity_poly.pdbx_strand_id
1 'polypeptide(L)' 'MNLQFHHVDPATKSFRMSTASGKSLASYREETKKCVLVCANCHGEIEAGLIESPPPYYAASGAAAAADPEASV' A
#
# COMPACT_ATOMS: atom_id res chain seq x y z
N MET A 1 -14.53 -10.14 7.35
CA MET A 1 -13.18 -10.04 6.74
C MET A 1 -12.94 -8.60 6.35
N ASN A 2 -11.97 -7.93 6.99
CA ASN A 2 -11.62 -6.51 6.75
C ASN A 2 -10.25 -6.45 6.06
N LEU A 3 -10.09 -5.59 5.07
CA LEU A 3 -8.83 -5.37 4.33
C LEU A 3 -8.16 -4.09 4.84
N GLN A 4 -6.83 -4.09 4.90
CA GLN A 4 -6.01 -3.00 5.40
C GLN A 4 -4.83 -2.76 4.47
N PHE A 5 -4.53 -1.48 4.24
CA PHE A 5 -3.30 -1.07 3.57
C PHE A 5 -2.16 -1.06 4.59
N HIS A 6 -1.25 -2.02 4.44
CA HIS A 6 -0.03 -2.07 5.21
C HIS A 6 1.08 -1.32 4.46
N HIS A 7 1.74 -0.37 5.10
CA HIS A 7 2.92 0.30 4.54
C HIS A 7 4.13 -0.61 4.69
N VAL A 8 4.71 -1.06 3.56
CA VAL A 8 5.81 -2.03 3.58
C VAL A 8 7.07 -1.43 4.22
N ASP A 9 7.36 -0.17 3.91
CA ASP A 9 8.33 0.63 4.64
C ASP A 9 7.61 1.79 5.35
N PRO A 10 7.42 1.73 6.68
CA PRO A 10 6.73 2.77 7.43
C PRO A 10 7.48 4.10 7.42
N ALA A 11 8.79 4.15 7.14
CA ALA A 11 9.55 5.40 7.07
C ALA A 11 9.23 6.22 5.80
N THR A 12 8.72 5.59 4.74
CA THR A 12 8.35 6.25 3.48
C THR A 12 6.91 6.77 3.45
N LYS A 13 6.14 6.46 4.49
CA LYS A 13 4.74 6.82 4.64
C LYS A 13 4.55 8.33 4.67
N SER A 14 3.70 8.83 3.79
CA SER A 14 3.31 10.24 3.80
C SER A 14 2.01 10.48 4.57
N PHE A 15 1.07 9.52 4.52
CA PHE A 15 -0.17 9.60 5.28
C PHE A 15 -0.81 8.22 5.51
N ARG A 16 -1.78 8.16 6.42
CA ARG A 16 -2.58 6.95 6.66
C ARG A 16 -3.69 6.84 5.61
N MET A 17 -3.70 5.76 4.83
CA MET A 17 -4.70 5.51 3.80
C MET A 17 -6.13 5.54 4.30
N SER A 18 -6.38 4.91 5.46
CA SER A 18 -7.73 4.75 6.01
C SER A 18 -8.31 6.02 6.63
N THR A 19 -7.48 7.02 6.96
CA THR A 19 -7.92 8.22 7.69
C THR A 19 -7.58 9.52 6.97
N ALA A 20 -6.83 9.49 5.88
CA ALA A 20 -6.53 10.69 5.11
C ALA A 20 -7.79 11.19 4.40
N SER A 21 -7.95 12.51 4.35
CA SER A 21 -8.98 13.22 3.60
C SER A 21 -8.40 14.46 2.94
N GLY A 22 -9.09 15.00 1.93
CA GLY A 22 -8.67 16.23 1.23
C GLY A 22 -7.39 16.09 0.40
N LYS A 23 -6.98 14.86 0.05
CA LYS A 23 -5.85 14.60 -0.85
C LYS A 23 -6.36 14.34 -2.27
N SER A 24 -5.55 14.67 -3.27
CA SER A 24 -5.87 14.37 -4.66
C SER A 24 -5.80 12.86 -4.90
N LEU A 25 -6.53 12.39 -5.93
CA LEU A 25 -6.43 10.99 -6.38
C LEU A 25 -4.98 10.60 -6.72
N ALA A 26 -4.23 11.51 -7.36
CA ALA A 26 -2.82 11.31 -7.66
C ALA A 26 -2.00 11.06 -6.38
N SER A 27 -2.22 11.82 -5.30
CA SER A 27 -1.54 11.58 -4.03
C SER A 27 -1.89 10.22 -3.42
N TYR A 28 -3.16 9.79 -3.48
CA TYR A 28 -3.54 8.44 -3.03
C TYR A 28 -2.91 7.34 -3.88
N ARG A 29 -2.86 7.49 -5.20
CA ARG A 29 -2.19 6.54 -6.09
C ARG A 29 -0.70 6.40 -5.74
N GLU A 30 0.00 7.51 -5.55
CA GLU A 30 1.42 7.46 -5.14
C GLU A 30 1.63 6.82 -3.78
N GLU A 31 0.78 7.13 -2.80
CA GLU A 31 0.90 6.49 -1.47
C GLU A 31 0.59 4.99 -1.54
N THR A 32 -0.31 4.55 -2.44
CA THR A 32 -0.72 3.13 -2.53
C THR A 32 0.41 2.26 -3.04
N LYS A 33 1.32 2.81 -3.86
CA LYS A 33 2.52 2.11 -4.35
C LYS A 33 3.47 1.69 -3.22
N LYS A 34 3.37 2.35 -2.05
CA LYS A 34 4.16 2.05 -0.84
C LYS A 34 3.47 1.00 0.05
N CYS A 35 2.25 0.62 -0.30
CA CYS A 35 1.42 -0.28 0.49
C CYS A 35 1.29 -1.65 -0.17
N VAL A 36 0.94 -2.64 0.66
CA VAL A 36 0.35 -3.91 0.26
C VAL A 36 -1.02 -4.06 0.91
N LEU A 37 -1.98 -4.62 0.18
CA LEU A 37 -3.33 -4.87 0.70
C LEU A 37 -3.36 -6.26 1.36
N VAL A 38 -3.65 -6.30 2.66
CA VAL A 38 -3.69 -7.53 3.45
C VAL A 38 -4.97 -7.57 4.28
N CYS A 39 -5.35 -8.74 4.82
CA CYS A 39 -6.46 -8.80 5.77
C CYS A 39 -6.05 -8.24 7.15
N ALA A 40 -7.02 -7.86 7.97
CA ALA A 40 -6.77 -7.29 9.30
C ALA A 40 -5.94 -8.20 10.22
N ASN A 41 -6.07 -9.53 10.12
CA ASN A 41 -5.28 -10.47 10.92
C ASN A 41 -3.81 -10.43 10.48
N CYS A 42 -3.53 -10.60 9.18
CA CYS A 42 -2.18 -10.52 8.64
C CYS A 42 -1.54 -9.16 8.93
N HIS A 43 -2.30 -8.05 8.85
CA HIS A 43 -1.79 -6.73 9.22
C HIS A 43 -1.31 -6.69 10.68
N GLY A 44 -2.11 -7.23 11.61
CA GLY A 44 -1.73 -7.31 13.02
C GLY A 44 -0.49 -8.18 13.27
N GLU A 45 -0.39 -9.32 12.59
CA GLU A 45 0.77 -10.22 12.69
C GLU A 45 2.05 -9.57 12.17
N ILE A 46 1.97 -8.82 11.05
CA ILE A 46 3.12 -8.08 10.48
C ILE A 46 3.57 -6.98 11.45
N GLU A 47 2.64 -6.16 11.96
CA GLU A 47 2.97 -5.08 12.91
C GLU A 47 3.54 -5.62 14.24
N ALA A 48 3.16 -6.84 14.63
CA ALA A 48 3.72 -7.55 15.78
C ALA A 48 5.06 -8.24 15.49
N GLY A 49 5.54 -8.22 14.23
CA GLY A 49 6.78 -8.88 13.81
C GLY A 49 6.71 -10.41 13.81
N LEU A 50 5.51 -10.99 13.76
CA LEU A 50 5.30 -12.45 13.75
C LEU A 50 5.48 -13.05 12.36
N ILE A 51 5.17 -12.28 11.32
CA ILE A 51 5.38 -12.64 9.91
C ILE A 51 5.97 -11.45 9.16
N GLU A 52 6.65 -11.72 8.06
CA GLU A 52 7.19 -10.68 7.19
C GLU A 52 6.09 -10.08 6.29
N SER A 53 6.24 -8.80 5.99
CA SER A 53 5.40 -8.09 5.04
C SER A 53 5.68 -8.57 3.61
N PRO A 54 4.66 -8.90 2.80
CA PRO A 54 4.86 -9.11 1.38
C PRO A 54 5.39 -7.83 0.71
N PRO A 55 6.20 -7.95 -0.36
CA PRO A 55 6.60 -6.78 -1.12
C PRO A 55 5.37 -6.03 -1.66
N PRO A 56 5.45 -4.70 -1.88
CA PRO A 56 4.35 -3.97 -2.48
C PRO A 56 4.08 -4.56 -3.86
N TYR A 57 2.81 -4.64 -4.25
CA TYR A 57 2.36 -5.35 -5.45
C TYR A 57 3.13 -4.98 -6.74
N TYR A 58 3.53 -3.71 -6.85
CA TYR A 58 4.33 -3.20 -7.96
C TYR A 58 5.81 -3.66 -7.96
N ALA A 59 6.37 -4.03 -6.81
CA ALA A 59 7.73 -4.54 -6.72
C ALA A 59 7.84 -6.04 -7.06
N ALA A 60 6.80 -6.83 -6.79
CA ALA A 60 6.81 -8.28 -6.98
C ALA A 60 6.65 -8.74 -8.45
N SER A 61 6.06 -7.89 -9.30
CA SER A 61 5.69 -8.24 -10.68
C SER A 61 6.73 -7.84 -11.73
N GLY A 62 7.90 -7.30 -11.33
CA GLY A 62 8.90 -6.79 -12.27
C GLY A 62 8.44 -5.53 -13.05
N ALA A 63 7.27 -4.98 -12.73
CA ALA A 63 6.71 -3.79 -13.36
C ALA A 63 7.20 -2.51 -12.67
N ALA A 64 8.51 -2.27 -12.71
CA ALA A 64 8.98 -0.91 -12.62
C ALA A 64 8.44 -0.15 -13.84
N ALA A 65 7.54 0.82 -13.59
CA ALA A 65 7.08 1.81 -14.56
C ALA A 65 6.11 1.39 -15.68
N ALA A 66 5.27 0.35 -15.50
CA ALA A 66 4.05 0.31 -16.31
C ALA A 66 3.11 1.41 -15.80
N ALA A 67 2.88 2.42 -16.65
CA ALA A 67 1.87 3.44 -16.44
C ALA A 67 0.57 2.78 -15.98
N ASP A 68 -0.02 3.33 -14.92
CA ASP A 68 -1.35 2.96 -14.46
C ASP A 68 -2.29 2.86 -15.69
N PRO A 69 -2.85 1.68 -16.01
CA PRO A 69 -3.76 1.55 -17.15
C PRO A 69 -5.00 2.45 -17.01
N GLU A 70 -5.26 2.99 -15.82
CA GLU A 70 -6.32 3.97 -15.51
C GLU A 70 -5.82 5.43 -15.51
N ALA A 71 -4.59 5.72 -15.96
CA ALA A 71 -4.12 7.09 -16.19
C ALA A 71 -4.61 7.67 -17.54
N SER A 72 -5.34 6.89 -18.33
CA SER A 72 -5.91 7.29 -19.63
C SER A 72 -7.45 7.32 -19.65
N VAL A 73 -8.12 7.21 -18.50
CA VAL A 73 -9.57 7.35 -18.34
C VAL A 73 -9.90 8.69 -17.67
#